data_AF-A0A2V8FN61-F1
#
_entry.id   AF-A0A2V8FN61-F1
#
_cell.length_a   1.000
_cell.length_b   1.000
_cell.length_c   1.000
_cell.angle_alpha   90.00
_cell.angle_beta   90.00
_cell.angle_gamma   90.00
#
_symmetry.space_group_name_H-M   'P 1'
#
loop_
_entity.id
_entity.type
_entity.pdbx_description
1 polymer ?
#
loop_
_entity_poly.entity_id
_entity_poly.type
_entity_poly.pdbx_seq_one_letter_code
_entity_poly.pdbx_strand_id
1 'polypeptide(L)'
;MSTSVVVADWIQRIANDERERDAVRVKEEEAVARKAALVRLNGRRLMDELRATVTRDTEAFREEFAGDRRRDIVLEATEPGGGFTVRKPAPPAVALTVSPQPEAAIVACNYRFIPTNGLPPREHRFDLVFVEIEGEALQIKNHGTGQVFATADALSEFLLVPVFTGRPR
;
A
#
# COMPACT_ATOMS: atom_id res chain seq x y z
N MET A 1 -8.47 19.71 -61.16
CA MET A 1 -7.09 20.04 -60.77
C MET A 1 -7.01 19.94 -59.26
N SER A 2 -6.34 18.90 -58.76
CA SER A 2 -6.20 18.67 -57.31
C SER A 2 -4.96 19.40 -56.82
N THR A 3 -5.15 20.50 -56.10
CA THR A 3 -4.10 21.23 -55.40
C THR A 3 -3.63 20.39 -54.21
N SER A 4 -2.55 19.64 -54.40
CA SER A 4 -1.77 19.04 -53.31
C SER A 4 -1.20 20.18 -52.47
N VAL A 5 -1.76 20.42 -51.29
CA VAL A 5 -1.19 21.33 -50.30
C VAL A 5 0.15 20.75 -49.86
N VAL A 6 1.25 21.34 -50.31
CA VAL A 6 2.60 20.98 -49.85
C VAL A 6 2.72 21.49 -48.41
N VAL A 7 2.60 20.58 -47.45
CA VAL A 7 2.80 20.88 -46.03
C VAL A 7 4.26 21.26 -45.83
N ALA A 8 4.51 22.38 -45.16
CA ALA A 8 5.88 22.83 -44.91
C ALA A 8 6.63 21.82 -44.03
N ASP A 9 7.90 21.54 -44.36
CA ASP A 9 8.72 20.52 -43.69
C ASP A 9 8.80 20.67 -42.17
N TRP A 10 8.78 21.92 -41.68
CA TRP A 10 8.78 22.19 -40.24
C TRP A 10 7.48 21.75 -39.55
N ILE A 11 6.34 21.82 -40.23
CA ILE A 11 5.03 21.35 -39.75
C ILE A 11 5.04 19.81 -39.72
N GLN A 12 5.59 19.18 -40.75
CA GLN A 12 5.70 17.71 -40.83
C GLN A 12 6.53 17.17 -39.64
N ARG A 13 7.63 17.84 -39.29
CA ARG A 13 8.45 17.48 -38.13
C ARG A 13 7.68 17.58 -36.82
N ILE A 14 7.02 18.70 -36.55
CA ILE A 14 6.22 18.89 -35.32
C ILE A 14 5.10 17.84 -35.24
N ALA A 15 4.41 17.58 -36.36
CA ALA A 15 3.34 16.58 -36.39
C ALA A 15 3.84 15.16 -36.10
N ASN A 16 5.07 14.82 -36.51
CA ASN A 16 5.68 13.53 -36.16
C ASN A 16 6.05 13.47 -34.68
N ASP A 17 6.67 14.51 -34.13
CA ASP A 17 7.01 14.59 -32.71
C ASP A 17 5.76 14.47 -31.82
N GLU A 18 4.65 15.12 -32.20
CA GLU A 18 3.37 15.01 -31.48
C GLU A 18 2.77 13.61 -31.59
N ARG A 19 2.81 12.95 -32.77
CA ARG A 19 2.36 11.56 -32.91
C ARG A 19 3.19 10.59 -32.06
N GLU A 20 4.49 10.81 -31.96
CA GLU A 20 5.36 10.02 -31.08
C GLU A 20 4.98 10.20 -29.61
N ARG A 21 4.75 11.44 -29.17
CA ARG A 21 4.26 11.72 -27.81
C ARG A 21 2.90 11.10 -27.55
N ASP A 22 1.97 11.19 -28.49
CA ASP A 22 0.64 10.57 -28.38
C ASP A 22 0.76 9.05 -28.26
N ALA A 23 1.62 8.42 -29.07
CA ALA A 23 1.87 6.98 -28.98
C ALA A 23 2.47 6.57 -27.62
N VAL A 24 3.32 7.41 -27.02
CA VAL A 24 3.83 7.19 -25.66
C VAL A 24 2.71 7.32 -24.63
N ARG A 25 1.90 8.39 -24.68
CA ARG A 25 0.76 8.57 -23.75
C ARG A 25 -0.22 7.41 -23.80
N VAL A 26 -0.58 6.93 -24.98
CA VAL A 26 -1.47 5.76 -25.15
C VAL A 26 -0.88 4.53 -24.46
N LYS A 27 0.42 4.25 -24.64
CA LYS A 27 1.08 3.12 -23.97
C LYS A 27 1.11 3.27 -22.45
N GLU A 28 1.32 4.49 -21.94
CA GLU A 28 1.27 4.77 -20.51
C GLU A 28 -0.13 4.56 -19.95
N GLU A 29 -1.17 5.03 -20.65
CA GLU A 29 -2.58 4.81 -20.28
C GLU A 29 -2.94 3.33 -20.28
N GLU A 30 -2.52 2.57 -21.30
CA GLU A 30 -2.70 1.11 -21.36
C GLU A 30 -2.01 0.39 -20.20
N ALA A 31 -0.79 0.81 -19.85
CA ALA A 31 -0.05 0.25 -18.73
C ALA A 31 -0.74 0.54 -17.38
N VAL A 32 -1.25 1.76 -17.19
CA VAL A 32 -2.02 2.15 -15.99
C VAL A 32 -3.32 1.34 -15.90
N ALA A 33 -4.05 1.20 -17.01
CA ALA A 33 -5.29 0.42 -17.06
C ALA A 33 -5.05 -1.07 -16.76
N ARG A 34 -3.98 -1.65 -17.31
CA ARG A 34 -3.56 -3.02 -17.03
C ARG A 34 -3.22 -3.22 -15.56
N LYS A 35 -2.42 -2.32 -14.98
CA LYS A 35 -2.07 -2.36 -13.56
C LYS A 35 -3.31 -2.28 -12.68
N ALA A 36 -4.24 -1.37 -12.98
CA ALA A 36 -5.49 -1.25 -12.24
C ALA A 36 -6.33 -2.53 -12.32
N ALA A 37 -6.38 -3.19 -13.48
CA ALA A 37 -7.07 -4.47 -13.63
C ALA A 37 -6.42 -5.58 -12.79
N LEU A 38 -5.08 -5.67 -12.78
CA LEU A 38 -4.34 -6.61 -11.94
C LEU A 38 -4.61 -6.36 -10.45
N VAL A 39 -4.63 -5.11 -10.01
CA VAL A 39 -4.93 -4.76 -8.61
C VAL A 39 -6.36 -5.14 -8.23
N ARG A 40 -7.33 -4.93 -9.11
CA ARG A 40 -8.70 -5.39 -8.86
C ARG A 40 -8.81 -6.90 -8.74
N LEU A 41 -8.06 -7.65 -9.56
CA LEU A 41 -8.08 -9.10 -9.56
C LEU A 41 -7.33 -9.71 -8.36
N ASN A 42 -6.10 -9.24 -8.12
CA ASN A 42 -5.15 -9.87 -7.21
C ASN A 42 -5.02 -9.12 -5.87
N GLY A 43 -5.39 -7.84 -5.80
CA GLY A 43 -5.24 -7.01 -4.61
C GLY A 43 -6.05 -7.52 -3.42
N ARG A 44 -7.26 -8.03 -3.65
CA ARG A 44 -8.07 -8.62 -2.56
C ARG A 44 -7.40 -9.84 -1.95
N ARG A 45 -6.89 -10.75 -2.78
CA ARG A 45 -6.15 -11.94 -2.34
C ARG A 45 -4.93 -11.56 -1.49
N LEU A 46 -4.15 -10.58 -1.93
CA LEU A 46 -2.98 -10.10 -1.18
C LEU A 46 -3.37 -9.50 0.18
N MET A 47 -4.47 -8.74 0.24
CA MET A 47 -4.98 -8.19 1.49
C MET A 47 -5.49 -9.28 2.44
N ASP A 48 -6.17 -10.30 1.91
CA ASP A 48 -6.63 -11.43 2.71
C ASP A 48 -5.44 -12.26 3.24
N GLU A 49 -4.39 -12.45 2.44
CA GLU A 49 -3.14 -13.12 2.85
C GLU A 49 -2.38 -12.32 3.92
N LEU A 50 -2.26 -11.00 3.75
CA LEU A 50 -1.68 -10.11 4.75
C LEU A 50 -2.48 -10.18 6.05
N ARG A 51 -3.81 -10.17 5.98
CA ARG A 51 -4.67 -10.25 7.16
C ARG A 51 -4.52 -11.58 7.90
N ALA A 52 -4.42 -12.69 7.18
CA ALA A 52 -4.17 -14.00 7.78
C ALA A 52 -2.80 -14.03 8.49
N THR A 53 -1.77 -13.48 7.85
CA THR A 53 -0.41 -13.39 8.41
C THR A 53 -0.38 -12.52 9.66
N VAL A 54 -0.99 -11.33 9.62
CA VAL A 54 -1.10 -10.42 10.76
C VAL A 54 -1.88 -11.04 11.92
N THR A 55 -2.94 -11.82 11.63
CA THR A 55 -3.68 -12.58 12.65
C THR A 55 -2.76 -13.55 13.35
N ARG A 56 -2.07 -14.39 12.59
CA ARG A 56 -1.11 -15.38 13.11
C ARG A 56 -0.02 -14.72 13.96
N ASP A 57 0.59 -13.64 13.48
CA ASP A 57 1.71 -12.99 14.17
C ASP A 57 1.26 -12.30 15.46
N THR A 58 0.05 -11.73 15.43
CA THR A 58 -0.56 -11.15 16.62
C THR A 58 -0.85 -12.22 17.66
N GLU A 59 -1.38 -13.38 17.25
CA GLU A 59 -1.64 -14.51 18.15
C GLU A 59 -0.34 -15.07 18.73
N ALA A 60 0.67 -15.32 17.89
CA ALA A 60 1.98 -15.77 18.34
C ALA A 60 2.63 -14.80 19.36
N PHE A 61 2.51 -13.49 19.13
CA PHE A 61 3.00 -12.48 20.08
C PHE A 61 2.24 -12.52 21.41
N ARG A 62 0.91 -12.69 21.39
CA ARG A 62 0.13 -12.83 22.62
C ARG A 62 0.49 -14.09 23.40
N GLU A 63 0.75 -15.20 22.71
CA GLU A 63 1.15 -16.47 23.34
C GLU A 63 2.51 -16.37 24.03
N GLU A 64 3.50 -15.76 23.36
CA GLU A 64 4.83 -15.51 23.94
C GLU A 64 4.77 -14.69 25.24
N PHE A 65 3.79 -13.79 25.36
CA PHE A 65 3.59 -12.93 26.52
C PHE A 65 2.30 -13.25 27.30
N ALA A 66 1.88 -14.52 27.30
CA ALA A 66 0.65 -14.95 27.95
C ALA A 66 0.58 -14.47 29.42
N GLY A 67 -0.53 -13.80 29.75
CA GLY A 67 -0.78 -13.24 31.08
C GLY A 67 -0.28 -11.81 31.31
N ASP A 68 0.52 -11.24 30.40
CA ASP A 68 0.93 -9.84 30.49
C ASP A 68 -0.05 -8.90 29.77
N ARG A 69 -0.93 -8.26 30.54
CA ARG A 69 -1.89 -7.25 30.04
C ARG A 69 -1.22 -6.05 29.37
N ARG A 70 0.06 -5.78 29.62
CA ARG A 70 0.79 -4.68 28.96
C ARG A 70 1.15 -4.98 27.51
N ARG A 71 1.14 -6.25 27.14
CA ARG A 71 1.52 -6.79 25.83
C ARG A 71 0.32 -7.38 25.09
N ASP A 72 -0.89 -7.14 25.60
CA ASP A 72 -2.11 -7.49 24.90
C ASP A 72 -2.22 -6.68 23.60
N ILE A 73 -2.67 -7.35 22.55
CA ILE A 73 -2.85 -6.80 21.20
C ILE A 73 -4.25 -7.15 20.74
N VAL A 74 -4.98 -6.22 20.16
CA VAL A 74 -6.33 -6.43 19.62
C VAL A 74 -6.27 -6.27 18.11
N LEU A 75 -6.81 -7.26 17.39
CA LEU A 75 -6.96 -7.20 15.92
C LEU A 75 -8.45 -7.13 15.60
N GLU A 76 -8.84 -6.13 14.82
CA GLU A 76 -10.22 -5.87 14.43
C GLU A 76 -10.33 -5.81 12.90
N ALA A 77 -11.34 -6.46 12.35
CA ALA A 77 -11.71 -6.28 10.95
C ALA A 77 -12.30 -4.88 10.76
N THR A 78 -11.94 -4.20 9.68
CA THR A 78 -12.61 -2.97 9.27
C THR A 78 -13.40 -3.28 7.99
N GLU A 79 -14.72 -3.31 8.13
CA GLU A 79 -15.65 -3.38 6.99
C GLU A 79 -16.26 -2.00 6.73
N PRO A 80 -16.61 -1.66 5.48
CA PRO A 80 -16.42 -2.45 4.25
C PRO A 80 -15.03 -2.23 3.63
N GLY A 81 -14.44 -3.27 3.05
CA GLY A 81 -13.27 -3.13 2.16
C GLY A 81 -12.07 -4.01 2.47
N GLY A 82 -12.14 -4.88 3.47
CA GLY A 82 -11.04 -5.80 3.79
C GLY A 82 -9.84 -5.13 4.49
N GLY A 83 -10.08 -3.96 5.10
CA GLY A 83 -9.11 -3.33 5.99
C GLY A 83 -9.09 -3.98 7.37
N PHE A 84 -8.15 -3.55 8.21
CA PHE A 84 -8.08 -3.99 9.60
C PHE A 84 -7.38 -2.97 10.48
N THR A 85 -7.58 -3.11 11.79
CA THR A 85 -6.92 -2.31 12.81
C THR A 85 -6.22 -3.21 13.82
N VAL A 86 -4.95 -2.93 14.12
CA VAL A 86 -4.18 -3.61 15.16
C VAL A 86 -3.88 -2.62 16.27
N ARG A 87 -4.25 -2.95 17.51
CA ARG A 87 -4.14 -2.03 18.66
C ARG A 87 -3.38 -2.69 19.80
N LYS A 88 -2.43 -1.97 20.38
CA LYS A 88 -1.88 -2.24 21.72
C LYS A 88 -2.57 -1.28 22.70
N PRO A 89 -3.55 -1.72 23.51
CA PRO A 89 -4.33 -0.81 24.37
C PRO A 89 -3.52 -0.26 25.54
N ALA A 90 -2.58 -1.05 26.07
CA ALA A 90 -1.81 -0.68 27.24
C ALA A 90 -0.78 0.41 26.93
N PRO A 91 -0.61 1.42 27.80
CA PRO A 91 0.36 2.50 27.60
C PRO A 91 1.83 2.02 27.43
N PRO A 92 2.63 2.63 26.54
CA PRO A 92 2.20 3.59 25.51
C PRO A 92 1.31 2.87 24.50
N ALA A 93 0.12 3.44 24.28
CA ALA A 93 -0.90 2.80 23.46
C ALA A 93 -0.65 3.12 22.00
N VAL A 94 -0.83 2.13 21.13
CA VAL A 94 -0.60 2.28 19.69
C VAL A 94 -1.74 1.65 18.92
N ALA A 95 -2.19 2.31 17.86
CA ALA A 95 -3.08 1.72 16.88
C ALA A 95 -2.46 1.85 15.49
N LEU A 96 -2.48 0.77 14.72
CA LEU A 96 -2.25 0.75 13.28
C LEU A 96 -3.59 0.51 12.60
N THR A 97 -3.96 1.38 11.66
CA THR A 97 -5.10 1.17 10.76
C THR A 97 -4.57 0.94 9.35
N VAL A 98 -5.04 -0.14 8.71
CA VAL A 98 -4.72 -0.51 7.33
C VAL A 98 -5.99 -0.48 6.50
N SER A 99 -6.01 0.40 5.50
CA SER A 99 -7.19 0.67 4.67
C SER A 99 -6.85 0.52 3.19
N PRO A 100 -7.20 -0.61 2.55
CA PRO A 100 -6.99 -0.80 1.12
C PRO A 100 -7.91 0.13 0.30
N GLN A 101 -7.34 0.71 -0.75
CA GLN A 101 -8.00 1.61 -1.71
C GLN A 101 -7.76 1.05 -3.12
N PRO A 102 -8.53 0.03 -3.55
CA PRO A 102 -8.28 -0.70 -4.79
C PRO A 102 -8.33 0.22 -6.03
N GLU A 103 -9.22 1.21 -6.04
CA GLU A 103 -9.34 2.18 -7.14
C GLU A 103 -8.10 3.07 -7.30
N ALA A 104 -7.39 3.33 -6.20
CA ALA A 104 -6.16 4.11 -6.20
C ALA A 104 -4.90 3.23 -6.28
N ALA A 105 -5.06 1.90 -6.33
CA ALA A 105 -3.96 0.94 -6.21
C ALA A 105 -3.03 1.18 -5.01
N ILE A 106 -3.61 1.64 -3.91
CA ILE A 106 -2.91 2.01 -2.67
C ILE A 106 -3.51 1.24 -1.49
N VAL A 107 -2.70 1.00 -0.46
CA VAL A 107 -3.13 0.62 0.88
C VAL A 107 -2.63 1.71 1.84
N ALA A 108 -3.56 2.52 2.33
CA ALA A 108 -3.26 3.59 3.26
C ALA A 108 -3.04 3.00 4.65
N CYS A 109 -1.92 3.36 5.26
CA CYS A 109 -1.55 2.91 6.60
C CYS A 109 -1.40 4.12 7.52
N ASN A 110 -1.96 4.03 8.72
CA ASN A 110 -1.88 5.09 9.71
C ASN A 110 -1.56 4.50 11.09
N TYR A 111 -0.44 4.93 11.66
CA TYR A 111 -0.16 4.73 13.07
C TYR A 111 -0.66 5.91 13.89
N ARG A 112 -1.22 5.61 15.06
CA ARG A 112 -1.53 6.58 16.11
C ARG A 112 -0.87 6.13 17.41
N PHE A 113 0.12 6.89 17.88
CA PHE A 113 0.85 6.65 19.12
C PHE A 113 0.32 7.58 20.20
N ILE A 114 -0.09 7.02 21.34
CA ILE A 114 -0.55 7.77 22.51
C ILE A 114 0.51 7.62 23.61
N PRO A 115 1.32 8.67 23.84
CA PRO A 115 2.42 8.61 24.79
C PRO A 115 1.92 8.69 26.24
N THR A 116 2.73 8.21 27.18
CA THR A 116 2.39 8.16 28.62
C THR A 116 2.65 9.47 29.35
N ASN A 117 3.36 10.41 28.73
CA ASN A 117 3.85 11.65 29.35
C ASN A 117 2.89 12.84 29.17
N GLY A 118 1.64 12.60 28.77
CA GLY A 118 0.63 13.64 28.56
C GLY A 118 0.82 14.46 27.29
N LEU A 119 1.80 14.14 26.44
CA LEU A 119 1.93 14.78 25.14
C LEU A 119 0.77 14.38 24.21
N PRO A 120 0.42 15.23 23.23
CA PRO A 120 -0.56 14.89 22.22
C PRO A 120 -0.21 13.59 21.47
N PRO A 121 -1.22 12.83 21.02
CA PRO A 121 -1.00 11.68 20.17
C PRO A 121 -0.21 12.06 18.91
N ARG A 122 0.72 11.19 18.52
CA ARG A 122 1.48 11.34 17.28
C ARG A 122 0.88 10.45 16.21
N GLU A 123 0.69 11.01 15.02
CA GLU A 123 0.21 10.25 13.85
C GLU A 123 1.35 10.07 12.86
N HIS A 124 1.42 8.89 12.24
CA HIS A 124 2.34 8.59 11.16
C HIS A 124 1.59 7.88 10.05
N ARG A 125 1.44 8.57 8.93
CA ARG A 125 0.72 8.10 7.74
C ARG A 125 1.71 7.77 6.64
N PHE A 126 1.48 6.67 5.96
CA PHE A 126 2.24 6.27 4.79
C PHE A 126 1.39 5.38 3.90
N ASP A 127 1.74 5.35 2.62
CA ASP A 127 1.04 4.56 1.62
C ASP A 127 1.89 3.37 1.20
N LEU A 128 1.23 2.24 1.02
CA LEU A 128 1.77 1.11 0.30
C LEU A 128 1.13 1.08 -1.09
N VAL A 129 1.90 0.77 -2.12
CA VAL A 129 1.42 0.66 -3.50
C VAL A 129 1.59 -0.77 -4.00
N PHE A 130 0.64 -1.22 -4.80
CA PHE A 130 0.81 -2.46 -5.54
C PHE A 130 1.78 -2.22 -6.70
N VAL A 131 2.73 -3.14 -6.87
CA VAL A 131 3.70 -3.13 -7.97
C VAL A 131 3.59 -4.46 -8.72
N GLU A 132 3.56 -4.37 -10.05
CA GLU A 132 3.60 -5.54 -10.93
C GLU A 132 5.03 -6.07 -11.00
N ILE A 133 5.15 -7.40 -10.95
CA ILE A 133 6.38 -8.15 -11.19
C ILE A 133 6.19 -8.91 -12.50
N GLU A 134 7.29 -9.32 -13.14
CA GLU A 134 7.26 -10.23 -14.28
C GLU A 134 6.30 -11.41 -14.04
N GLY A 135 5.33 -11.60 -14.95
CA GLY A 135 4.40 -12.73 -14.91
C GLY A 135 3.09 -12.52 -14.13
N GLU A 136 2.51 -11.32 -14.15
CA GLU A 136 1.18 -10.99 -13.56
C GLU A 136 1.09 -11.06 -12.03
N ALA A 137 2.21 -11.25 -11.34
CA ALA A 137 2.26 -11.23 -9.89
C ALA A 137 2.30 -9.79 -9.35
N LEU A 138 1.62 -9.55 -8.22
CA LEU A 138 1.67 -8.28 -7.52
C LEU A 138 2.51 -8.39 -6.24
N GLN A 139 3.34 -7.40 -6.00
CA GLN A 139 4.03 -7.16 -4.74
C GLN A 139 3.54 -5.86 -4.11
N ILE A 140 3.87 -5.67 -2.84
CA ILE A 140 3.56 -4.44 -2.12
C ILE A 140 4.86 -3.67 -1.89
N LYS A 141 4.83 -2.37 -2.14
CA LYS A 141 5.97 -1.46 -1.98
C LYS A 141 5.58 -0.27 -1.11
N ASN A 142 6.44 0.15 -0.20
CA ASN A 142 6.28 1.42 0.50
C ASN A 142 6.50 2.59 -0.48
N HIS A 143 5.51 3.46 -0.62
CA HIS A 143 5.53 4.56 -1.56
C HIS A 143 6.65 5.57 -1.24
N GLY A 144 6.84 5.91 0.03
CA GLY A 144 7.80 6.93 0.46
C GLY A 144 9.26 6.43 0.51
N THR A 145 9.49 5.20 0.96
CA THR A 145 10.86 4.67 1.12
C THR A 145 11.33 3.85 -0.08
N GLY A 146 10.41 3.43 -0.94
CA GLY A 146 10.72 2.55 -2.07
C GLY A 146 10.94 1.08 -1.69
N GLN A 147 10.87 0.72 -0.41
CA GLN A 147 11.07 -0.64 0.07
C GLN A 147 10.00 -1.59 -0.50
N VAL A 148 10.43 -2.69 -1.11
CA VAL A 148 9.56 -3.73 -1.64
C VAL A 148 9.45 -4.87 -0.64
N PHE A 149 8.24 -5.37 -0.40
CA PHE A 149 7.96 -6.51 0.45
C PHE A 149 7.64 -7.73 -0.40
N ALA A 150 8.58 -8.67 -0.44
CA ALA A 150 8.46 -9.88 -1.27
C ALA A 150 7.44 -10.90 -0.72
N THR A 151 7.14 -10.85 0.58
CA THR A 151 6.24 -11.78 1.26
C THR A 151 5.30 -11.06 2.23
N ALA A 152 4.18 -11.69 2.56
CA ALA A 152 3.27 -11.22 3.59
C ALA A 152 3.94 -11.17 4.98
N ASP A 153 4.86 -12.10 5.29
CA ASP A 153 5.62 -12.10 6.54
C ASP A 153 6.46 -10.83 6.70
N ALA A 154 7.22 -10.46 5.67
CA ALA A 154 8.07 -9.26 5.72
C ALA A 154 7.24 -7.98 5.88
N LEU A 155 6.08 -7.93 5.22
CA LEU A 155 5.16 -6.81 5.38
C LEU A 155 4.50 -6.81 6.77
N SER A 156 4.10 -7.98 7.29
CA SER A 156 3.53 -8.12 8.62
C SER A 156 4.52 -7.64 9.70
N GLU A 157 5.77 -8.08 9.64
CA GLU A 157 6.82 -7.60 10.55
C GLU A 157 7.02 -6.08 10.44
N PHE A 158 7.07 -5.56 9.21
CA PHE A 158 7.18 -4.12 8.97
C PHE A 158 6.07 -3.34 9.69
N LEU A 159 4.83 -3.82 9.59
CA LEU A 159 3.63 -3.22 10.14
C LEU A 159 3.49 -3.41 11.67
N LEU A 160 3.87 -4.57 12.20
CA LEU A 160 3.55 -4.94 13.58
C LEU A 160 4.61 -4.53 14.61
N VAL A 161 5.89 -4.45 14.22
CA VAL A 161 6.96 -4.07 15.15
C VAL A 161 6.67 -2.74 15.88
N PRO A 162 6.19 -1.67 15.21
CA PRO A 162 5.84 -0.42 15.92
C PRO A 162 4.69 -0.58 16.92
N VAL A 163 3.72 -1.44 16.60
CA VAL A 163 2.59 -1.73 17.48
C VAL A 163 3.05 -2.51 18.71
N PHE A 164 3.85 -3.55 18.51
CA PHE A 164 4.37 -4.41 19.58
C PHE A 164 5.31 -3.66 20.53
N THR A 165 6.20 -2.83 19.98
CA THR A 165 7.20 -2.08 20.76
C THR A 165 6.65 -0.78 21.34
N GLY A 166 5.55 -0.26 20.79
CA GLY A 166 5.02 1.04 21.15
C GLY A 166 5.85 2.23 20.62
N ARG A 167 6.74 1.99 19.64
CA ARG A 167 7.72 2.97 19.16
C ARG A 167 7.65 3.12 17.63
N PRO A 168 7.77 4.34 17.08
CA PRO A 168 7.97 4.52 15.65
C PRO A 168 9.25 3.82 15.16
N ARG A 169 9.27 3.41 13.88
CA ARG A 169 10.50 2.99 13.20
C ARG A 169 11.41 4.18 12.92
#